data_AF-X1N520-F1
#
_entry.id   AF-X1N520-F1
#
_cell.length_a   1.000
_cell.length_b   1.000
_cell.length_c   1.000
_cell.angle_alpha   90.00
_cell.angle_beta   90.00
_cell.angle_gamma   90.00
#
_symmetry.space_group_name_H-M   'P 1'
#
loop_
_entity.id
_entity.type
_entity.pdbx_description
1 polymer ?
#
loop_
_entity_poly.entity_id
_entity_poly.type
_entity_poly.pdbx_seq_one_letter_code
_entity_poly.pdbx_strand_id
1 'polypeptide(L)'
;MVELLRPSRGGFLRPFGCGWFIREYLLGKGPYSSPKIDPDVCAPQADIFHEYKMALMKATALDRATRVEEKMARREKRPINPDHIESLAERYLDRMPYKAQGCRFHSFVVYFSTIQRLGWVEATGRERAVNFP
;
A
#
# COMPACT_ATOMS: atom_id res chain seq x y z
N MET A 1 19.21 20.60 2.99
CA MET A 1 18.27 20.30 1.89
C MET A 1 18.64 18.92 1.36
N VAL A 2 17.80 17.89 1.55
CA VAL A 2 18.12 16.53 1.10
C VAL A 2 17.73 16.42 -0.37
N GLU A 3 18.71 16.29 -1.25
CA GLU A 3 18.49 16.15 -2.68
C GLU A 3 18.00 14.73 -2.98
N LEU A 4 16.74 14.61 -3.42
CA LEU A 4 16.17 13.32 -3.82
C LEU A 4 16.81 12.87 -5.13
N LEU A 5 17.82 12.00 -5.05
CA LEU A 5 18.36 11.28 -6.20
C LEU A 5 17.26 10.45 -6.85
N ARG A 6 16.78 10.86 -8.02
CA ARG A 6 15.80 10.12 -8.82
C ARG A 6 16.44 9.78 -10.16
N PRO A 7 16.29 8.54 -10.65
CA PRO A 7 16.75 8.18 -11.99
C PRO A 7 16.11 9.08 -13.06
N SER A 8 16.89 9.43 -14.08
CA SER A 8 16.48 10.32 -15.18
C SER A 8 15.39 9.71 -16.07
N ARG A 9 15.31 8.38 -16.15
CA ARG A 9 14.24 7.60 -16.78
C ARG A 9 14.02 6.29 -16.01
N GLY A 10 12.76 5.88 -15.89
CA GLY A 10 12.39 4.75 -15.04
C GLY A 10 12.54 5.06 -13.56
N GLY A 11 12.35 4.06 -12.71
CA GLY A 11 12.25 4.21 -11.26
C GLY A 11 10.89 3.73 -10.78
N PHE A 12 10.85 2.52 -10.24
CA PHE A 12 9.64 1.98 -9.62
C PHE A 12 9.49 2.63 -8.24
N LEU A 13 9.12 3.92 -8.21
CA LEU A 13 8.84 4.61 -6.96
C LEU A 13 7.56 4.02 -6.39
N ARG A 14 7.71 3.09 -5.44
CA ARG A 14 6.59 2.69 -4.61
C ARG A 14 6.30 3.84 -3.63
N PRO A 15 5.02 4.14 -3.36
CA PRO A 15 4.64 5.14 -2.38
C PRO A 15 5.29 4.91 -1.01
N PHE A 16 5.58 3.65 -0.68
CA PHE A 16 6.28 3.24 0.54
C PHE A 16 6.89 1.84 0.43
N GLY A 17 7.75 1.50 1.40
CA GLY A 17 8.50 0.25 1.45
C GLY A 17 7.72 -0.94 2.00
N CYS A 18 7.93 -2.13 1.44
CA CYS A 18 7.27 -3.38 1.87
C CYS A 18 7.65 -3.78 3.29
N GLY A 19 8.94 -3.78 3.64
CA GLY A 19 9.39 -4.16 4.99
C GLY A 19 8.89 -3.23 6.08
N TRP A 20 8.88 -1.92 5.80
CA TRP A 20 8.30 -0.93 6.72
C TRP A 20 6.81 -1.19 6.95
N PHE A 21 6.04 -1.43 5.88
CA PHE A 21 4.63 -1.77 5.99
C PHE A 21 4.42 -3.02 6.84
N ILE A 22 5.13 -4.11 6.55
CA ILE A 22 5.00 -5.38 7.28
C ILE A 22 5.26 -5.16 8.77
N ARG A 23 6.35 -4.46 9.12
CA ARG A 23 6.69 -4.17 10.51
C ARG A 23 5.58 -3.40 11.23
N GLU A 24 5.15 -2.28 10.68
CA GLU A 24 4.14 -1.44 11.34
C GLU A 24 2.78 -2.13 11.43
N TYR A 25 2.42 -2.93 10.42
CA TYR A 25 1.21 -3.74 10.41
C TYR A 25 1.25 -4.82 11.48
N LEU A 26 2.35 -5.58 11.58
CA LEU A 26 2.53 -6.62 12.60
C LEU A 26 2.62 -6.05 14.03
N LEU A 27 3.05 -4.81 14.20
CA LEU A 27 3.00 -4.08 15.46
C LEU A 27 1.59 -3.50 15.78
N GLY A 28 0.57 -3.83 14.98
CA GLY A 28 -0.81 -3.41 15.23
C GLY A 28 -1.11 -1.93 14.95
N LYS A 29 -0.23 -1.22 14.24
CA LYS A 29 -0.34 0.24 14.06
C LYS A 29 -1.28 0.67 12.93
N GLY A 30 -1.64 -0.22 12.01
CA GLY A 30 -2.52 0.07 10.87
C GLY A 30 -1.92 1.08 9.88
N PRO A 31 -0.75 0.80 9.28
CA PRO A 31 -0.10 1.72 8.34
C PRO A 31 -0.96 2.02 7.11
N TYR A 32 -0.96 3.27 6.64
CA TYR A 32 -1.68 3.72 5.43
C TYR A 32 -3.18 3.35 5.42
N SER A 33 -3.82 3.51 6.59
CA SER A 33 -5.25 3.21 6.78
C SER A 33 -5.60 1.73 6.55
N SER A 34 -4.64 0.83 6.74
CA SER A 34 -4.94 -0.61 6.90
C SER A 34 -5.57 -0.87 8.27
N PRO A 35 -6.36 -1.93 8.43
CA PRO A 35 -6.91 -2.34 9.71
C PRO A 35 -5.79 -2.55 10.75
N LYS A 36 -6.08 -2.19 12.00
CA LYS A 36 -5.23 -2.58 13.12
C LYS A 36 -5.49 -4.05 13.44
N ILE A 37 -4.43 -4.74 13.82
CA ILE A 37 -4.48 -6.13 14.28
C ILE A 37 -3.94 -6.22 15.70
N ASP A 38 -4.29 -7.31 16.39
CA ASP A 38 -3.66 -7.68 17.64
C ASP A 38 -2.26 -8.26 17.36
N PRO A 39 -1.17 -7.62 17.84
CA PRO A 39 0.19 -8.09 17.63
C PRO A 39 0.44 -9.51 18.18
N ASP A 40 -0.26 -9.92 19.24
CA ASP A 40 -0.08 -11.23 19.88
C ASP A 40 -0.75 -12.36 19.07
N VAL A 41 -1.75 -12.02 18.26
CA VAL A 41 -2.42 -12.96 17.35
C VAL A 41 -1.75 -12.97 15.97
N CYS A 42 -1.14 -11.85 15.58
CA CYS A 42 -0.61 -11.59 14.24
C CYS A 42 -1.67 -11.71 13.13
N ALA A 43 -1.23 -11.79 11.88
CA ALA A 43 -2.09 -12.00 10.72
C ALA A 43 -1.50 -13.06 9.78
N PRO A 44 -2.35 -13.84 9.07
CA PRO A 44 -1.91 -14.69 7.97
C PRO A 44 -1.15 -13.90 6.89
N GLN A 45 -0.17 -14.53 6.25
CA GLN A 45 0.65 -13.91 5.20
C GLN A 45 -0.20 -13.33 4.05
N ALA A 46 -1.30 -14.02 3.69
CA ALA A 46 -2.22 -13.58 2.64
C ALA A 46 -2.95 -12.28 3.02
N ASP A 47 -3.33 -12.11 4.28
CA ASP A 47 -4.00 -10.92 4.79
C ASP A 47 -3.03 -9.73 4.79
N ILE A 48 -1.80 -9.93 5.27
CA ILE A 48 -0.75 -8.88 5.23
C ILE A 48 -0.51 -8.43 3.78
N PHE A 49 -0.46 -9.37 2.83
CA PHE A 49 -0.34 -9.05 1.41
C PHE A 49 -1.52 -8.25 0.90
N HIS A 50 -2.75 -8.66 1.22
CA HIS A 50 -3.97 -7.99 0.80
C HIS A 50 -3.94 -6.53 1.26
N GLU A 51 -3.67 -6.29 2.54
CA GLU A 51 -3.63 -4.94 3.11
C GLU A 51 -2.51 -4.09 2.52
N TYR A 52 -1.31 -4.66 2.37
CA TYR A 52 -0.20 -3.98 1.73
C TYR A 52 -0.55 -3.55 0.30
N LYS A 53 -1.21 -4.44 -0.45
CA LYS A 53 -1.59 -4.19 -1.83
C LYS A 53 -2.69 -3.13 -1.93
N MET A 54 -3.70 -3.21 -1.08
CA MET A 54 -4.77 -2.20 -1.02
C MET A 54 -4.22 -0.83 -0.66
N ALA A 55 -3.28 -0.75 0.30
CA ALA A 55 -2.61 0.49 0.65
C ALA A 55 -1.83 1.09 -0.54
N LEU A 56 -1.11 0.27 -1.31
CA LEU A 56 -0.41 0.72 -2.51
C LEU A 56 -1.37 1.24 -3.59
N MET A 57 -2.50 0.57 -3.78
CA MET A 57 -3.53 0.97 -4.74
C MET A 57 -4.16 2.31 -4.32
N LYS A 58 -4.54 2.46 -3.05
CA LYS A 58 -5.06 3.71 -2.48
C LYS A 58 -4.09 4.88 -2.66
N ALA A 59 -2.82 4.68 -2.32
CA ALA A 59 -1.79 5.71 -2.48
C ALA A 59 -1.57 6.10 -3.95
N THR A 60 -1.63 5.13 -4.87
CA THR A 60 -1.53 5.39 -6.32
C THR A 60 -2.74 6.16 -6.85
N ALA A 61 -3.95 5.82 -6.40
CA ALA A 61 -5.18 6.50 -6.77
C ALA A 61 -5.18 7.96 -6.28
N LEU A 62 -4.76 8.17 -5.02
CA LEU A 62 -4.64 9.50 -4.42
C LEU A 62 -3.61 10.37 -5.16
N ASP A 63 -2.40 9.87 -5.41
CA ASP A 63 -1.37 10.62 -6.16
C ASP A 63 -1.86 11.03 -7.56
N ARG A 64 -2.57 10.13 -8.26
CA ARG A 64 -3.17 10.44 -9.56
C ARG A 64 -4.25 11.51 -9.44
N ALA A 65 -5.14 11.41 -8.46
CA ALA A 65 -6.21 12.38 -8.22
C ALA A 65 -5.64 13.77 -7.92
N THR A 66 -4.66 13.86 -7.03
CA THR A 66 -3.98 15.11 -6.68
C THR A 66 -3.36 15.77 -7.91
N ARG A 67 -2.60 15.02 -8.73
CA ARG A 67 -1.98 15.58 -9.95
C ARG A 67 -3.00 16.09 -10.97
N VAL A 68 -4.13 15.40 -11.09
CA VAL A 68 -5.21 15.80 -11.99
C VAL A 68 -5.86 17.08 -11.50
N GLU A 69 -6.18 17.16 -10.21
CA GLU A 69 -6.77 18.33 -9.59
C GLU A 69 -5.83 19.55 -9.64
N GLU A 70 -4.54 19.38 -9.31
CA GLU A 70 -3.53 20.44 -9.44
C GLU A 70 -3.48 21.00 -10.87
N LYS A 71 -3.55 20.12 -11.87
CA LYS A 71 -3.55 20.51 -13.28
C LYS A 71 -4.83 21.25 -13.67
N MET A 72 -5.99 20.85 -13.15
CA MET A 72 -7.28 21.51 -13.38
C MET A 72 -7.33 22.87 -12.69
N ALA A 73 -7.03 22.94 -11.40
CA ALA A 73 -6.98 24.15 -10.60
C ALA A 73 -6.08 25.22 -11.25
N ARG A 74 -4.90 24.82 -11.73
CA ARG A 74 -3.98 25.71 -12.45
C ARG A 74 -4.56 26.25 -13.77
N ARG A 75 -5.28 25.42 -14.53
CA ARG A 75 -5.92 25.83 -15.79
C ARG A 75 -7.08 26.79 -15.56
N GLU A 76 -7.87 26.51 -14.51
CA GLU A 76 -9.08 27.24 -14.16
C GLU A 76 -8.81 28.46 -13.26
N LYS A 77 -7.55 28.66 -12.83
CA LYS A 77 -7.13 29.73 -11.91
C LYS A 77 -7.93 29.76 -10.60
N ARG A 78 -8.28 28.58 -10.10
CA ARG A 78 -8.98 28.39 -8.83
C ARG A 78 -8.07 27.70 -7.81
N PRO A 79 -8.36 27.79 -6.50
CA PRO A 79 -7.67 26.98 -5.50
C PRO A 79 -7.93 25.47 -5.73
N ILE A 80 -7.02 24.65 -5.21
CA ILE A 80 -7.17 23.18 -5.16
C ILE A 80 -8.34 22.85 -4.24
N ASN A 81 -9.22 21.96 -4.70
CA ASN A 81 -10.37 21.47 -3.93
C ASN A 81 -10.07 20.06 -3.38
N PRO A 82 -9.90 19.89 -2.05
CA PRO A 82 -9.65 18.59 -1.43
C PRO A 82 -10.76 17.56 -1.67
N ASP A 83 -12.03 17.96 -1.60
CA ASP A 83 -13.17 17.04 -1.75
C ASP A 83 -13.22 16.45 -3.17
N HIS A 84 -12.76 17.23 -4.16
CA HIS A 84 -12.63 16.75 -5.53
C HIS A 84 -11.49 15.73 -5.68
N ILE A 85 -10.38 15.90 -4.95
CA ILE A 85 -9.30 14.91 -4.92
C ILE A 85 -9.82 13.59 -4.36
N GLU A 86 -10.53 13.61 -3.24
CA GLU A 86 -11.10 12.42 -2.61
C GLU A 86 -12.05 11.68 -3.56
N SER A 87 -13.01 12.41 -4.14
CA SER A 87 -13.97 11.87 -5.12
C SER A 87 -13.28 11.25 -6.35
N LEU A 88 -12.20 11.88 -6.83
CA LEU A 88 -11.42 11.33 -7.95
C LEU A 88 -10.59 10.11 -7.54
N ALA A 89 -10.03 10.10 -6.33
CA ALA A 89 -9.24 9.01 -5.81
C ALA A 89 -10.09 7.75 -5.66
N GLU A 90 -11.29 7.86 -5.09
CA GLU A 90 -12.26 6.75 -5.02
C GLU A 90 -12.59 6.19 -6.41
N ARG A 91 -12.96 7.08 -7.34
CA ARG A 91 -13.26 6.70 -8.73
C ARG A 91 -12.09 5.97 -9.41
N TYR A 92 -10.86 6.41 -9.16
CA TYR A 92 -9.68 5.75 -9.71
C TYR A 92 -9.44 4.40 -9.07
N LEU A 93 -9.58 4.30 -7.74
CA LEU A 93 -9.40 3.06 -7.01
C LEU A 93 -10.37 1.98 -7.48
N ASP A 94 -11.66 2.32 -7.65
CA ASP A 94 -12.71 1.39 -8.11
C ASP A 94 -12.43 0.82 -9.51
N ARG A 95 -11.76 1.60 -10.36
CA ARG A 95 -11.42 1.21 -11.74
C ARG A 95 -10.06 0.55 -11.84
N MET A 96 -9.26 0.53 -10.78
CA MET A 96 -7.92 -0.04 -10.80
C MET A 96 -7.99 -1.56 -10.74
N PRO A 97 -7.52 -2.29 -11.76
CA PRO A 97 -7.52 -3.75 -11.73
C PRO A 97 -6.56 -4.27 -10.68
N TYR A 98 -7.09 -5.01 -9.70
CA TYR A 98 -6.32 -5.56 -8.58
C TYR A 98 -5.06 -6.31 -9.05
N LYS A 99 -5.16 -7.18 -10.06
CA LYS A 99 -4.01 -7.99 -10.51
C LYS A 99 -2.91 -7.19 -11.22
N ALA A 100 -3.20 -6.01 -11.77
CA ALA A 100 -2.23 -5.26 -12.57
C ALA A 100 -1.50 -4.16 -11.79
N GLN A 101 -1.99 -3.77 -10.61
CA GLN A 101 -1.46 -2.63 -9.87
C GLN A 101 -0.67 -3.05 -8.62
N GLY A 102 0.39 -2.30 -8.32
CA GLY A 102 1.19 -2.44 -7.11
C GLY A 102 2.06 -3.71 -7.07
N CYS A 103 1.92 -4.51 -6.01
CA CYS A 103 2.74 -5.69 -5.75
C CYS A 103 2.06 -6.99 -6.23
N ARG A 104 2.82 -7.87 -6.89
CA ARG A 104 2.41 -9.23 -7.22
C ARG A 104 2.59 -10.14 -5.99
N PHE A 105 1.68 -11.10 -5.81
CA PHE A 105 1.73 -12.01 -4.66
C PHE A 105 3.05 -12.79 -4.59
N HIS A 106 3.54 -13.31 -5.71
CA HIS A 106 4.82 -14.03 -5.76
C HIS A 106 5.98 -13.16 -5.25
N SER A 107 6.06 -11.89 -5.67
CA SER A 107 7.10 -10.98 -5.20
C SER A 107 7.01 -10.72 -3.69
N PHE A 108 5.79 -10.62 -3.16
CA PHE A 108 5.58 -10.47 -1.72
C PHE A 108 6.03 -11.72 -0.95
N VAL A 109 5.64 -12.92 -1.40
CA VAL A 109 6.01 -14.18 -0.74
C VAL A 109 7.52 -14.38 -0.74
N VAL A 110 8.19 -14.11 -1.87
CA VAL A 110 9.66 -14.19 -1.95
C VAL A 110 10.30 -13.22 -0.94
N TYR A 111 9.85 -11.96 -0.90
CA TYR A 111 10.34 -10.98 0.08
C TYR A 111 10.08 -11.40 1.53
N PHE A 112 8.87 -11.90 1.81
CA PHE A 112 8.48 -12.35 3.13
C PHE A 112 9.30 -13.57 3.59
N SER A 113 9.65 -14.48 2.67
CA SER A 113 10.52 -15.61 2.98
C SER A 113 11.92 -15.17 3.40
N THR A 114 12.43 -14.07 2.82
CA THR A 114 13.73 -13.51 3.21
C THR A 114 13.69 -12.99 4.64
N ILE A 115 12.67 -12.21 5.02
CA ILE A 115 12.56 -11.68 6.39
C ILE A 115 12.34 -12.79 7.43
N GLN A 116 11.65 -13.88 7.04
CA GLN A 116 11.50 -15.06 7.90
C GLN A 116 12.85 -15.77 8.11
N ARG A 117 13.64 -15.96 7.05
CA ARG A 117 14.99 -16.55 7.14
C ARG A 117 15.97 -15.70 7.93
N LEU A 118 15.78 -14.38 7.94
CA LEU A 118 16.55 -13.45 8.77
C LEU A 118 16.12 -13.46 10.24
N GLY A 119 15.07 -14.21 10.61
CA GLY A 119 14.55 -14.27 11.97
C GLY A 119 13.84 -13.00 12.42
N TRP A 120 13.40 -12.15 11.47
CA TRP A 120 12.69 -10.91 11.81
C TRP A 120 11.19 -11.12 12.04
N VAL A 121 10.67 -12.24 11.56
CA VAL A 121 9.30 -12.70 11.78
C VAL A 121 9.33 -14.21 12.00
N GLU A 122 8.42 -14.70 12.83
CA GLU A 122 8.24 -16.11 13.13
C GLU A 122 6.77 -16.52 13.02
N ALA A 123 6.52 -17.81 12.88
CA ALA A 123 5.16 -18.33 12.88
C ALA A 123 4.63 -18.37 14.31
N THR A 124 3.40 -17.92 14.53
CA THR A 124 2.74 -17.96 15.85
C THR A 124 2.31 -19.37 16.26
N GLY A 125 2.40 -20.35 15.36
CA GLY A 125 1.88 -21.71 15.56
C GLY A 125 0.34 -21.80 15.55
N ARG A 126 -0.36 -20.69 15.26
CA ARG A 126 -1.82 -20.65 15.17
C ARG A 126 -2.26 -20.66 13.71
N GLU A 127 -3.25 -21.49 13.40
CA GLU A 127 -3.88 -21.53 12.09
C GLU A 127 -5.24 -20.84 12.13
N ARG A 128 -5.58 -20.11 11.06
CA ARG A 128 -6.93 -19.59 10.86
C ARG A 128 -7.68 -20.55 9.95
N ALA A 129 -8.81 -21.08 10.42
CA ALA A 129 -9.72 -21.83 9.57
C ALA A 129 -10.20 -20.95 8.42
N VAL A 130 -10.02 -21.43 7.19
CA VAL A 130 -10.51 -20.73 6.00
C VAL A 130 -11.97 -21.10 5.83
N ASN A 131 -12.90 -20.25 6.31
CA ASN A 131 -14.30 -20.40 5.95
C ASN A 131 -14.48 -19.90 4.51
N PHE A 132 -14.63 -20.84 3.59
CA PHE A 132 -15.14 -20.57 2.27
C PHE A 132 -16.67 -20.46 2.36
N PRO A 133 -17.30 -19.32 1.99
CA PRO A 133 -18.74 -19.27 1.76
C PRO A 133 -19.16 -20.09 0.53
#